data_AF-A0A849C8W4-F1
#
_entry.id   AF-A0A849C8W4-F1
#
_cell.length_a   1.000
_cell.length_b   1.000
_cell.length_c   1.000
_cell.angle_alpha   90.00
_cell.angle_beta   90.00
_cell.angle_gamma   90.00
#
_symmetry.space_group_name_H-M   'P 1'
#
loop_
_entity.id
_entity.type
_entity.pdbx_description
1 polymer ?
#
loop_
_entity_poly.entity_id
_entity_poly.type
_entity_poly.pdbx_seq_one_letter_code
_entity_poly.pdbx_strand_id
1 'polypeptide(L)'
;MFGKKCANPWSAQAIIERIDREKHQATDTRCPTTETTAVGYSVRGLWSCHTDPGTLTAAQAHIAMQLHLECGVSTCRVRWRARTALVAAGSMVLDPRAARVPAAPHRSLFMLLRIAVFGCSTMFYGGRHALR
;
A
#
# COMPACT_ATOMS: atom_id res chain seq x y z
N MET A 1 26.16 50.53 -28.86
CA MET A 1 24.72 50.64 -28.53
C MET A 1 24.13 49.23 -28.52
N PHE A 2 23.98 48.60 -27.36
CA PHE A 2 23.38 47.26 -27.28
C PHE A 2 21.86 47.40 -27.17
N GLY A 3 21.17 47.07 -28.25
CA GLY A 3 19.71 47.08 -28.32
C GLY A 3 19.13 46.13 -27.28
N LYS A 4 18.31 46.68 -26.37
CA LYS A 4 17.45 45.89 -25.48
C LYS A 4 16.48 45.09 -26.36
N LYS A 5 16.77 43.81 -26.59
CA LYS A 5 15.77 42.86 -27.10
C LYS A 5 14.65 42.80 -26.08
N CYS A 6 13.47 43.29 -26.42
CA CYS A 6 12.26 43.04 -25.65
C CYS A 6 12.03 41.52 -25.62
N ALA A 7 12.38 40.87 -24.51
CA ALA A 7 12.20 39.44 -24.35
C ALA A 7 10.69 39.14 -24.40
N ASN A 8 10.27 38.29 -25.34
CA ASN A 8 8.89 37.87 -25.44
C ASN A 8 8.55 37.06 -24.17
N PRO A 9 7.54 37.47 -23.38
CA PRO A 9 7.15 36.78 -22.16
C PRO A 9 6.64 35.35 -22.39
N TRP A 10 6.31 35.00 -23.63
CA TRP A 10 5.87 33.67 -24.05
C TRP A 10 6.94 32.86 -24.81
N SER A 11 8.19 33.32 -24.80
CA SER A 11 9.29 32.52 -25.32
C SER A 11 9.53 31.29 -24.43
N ALA A 12 9.96 30.19 -25.03
CA ALA A 12 10.28 28.96 -24.30
C ALA A 12 11.30 29.22 -23.17
N GLN A 13 12.34 30.03 -23.42
CA GLN A 13 13.30 30.45 -22.40
C GLN A 13 12.66 31.22 -21.23
N ALA A 14 11.76 32.18 -21.50
CA ALA A 14 11.11 32.95 -20.43
C ALA A 14 10.20 32.06 -19.55
N ILE A 15 9.58 31.04 -20.15
CA ILE A 15 8.76 30.06 -19.43
C ILE A 15 9.64 29.16 -18.57
N ILE A 16 10.76 28.65 -19.12
CA ILE A 16 11.72 27.81 -18.38
C ILE A 16 12.28 28.58 -17.18
N GLU A 17 12.76 29.81 -17.39
CA GLU A 17 13.30 30.64 -16.31
C GLU A 17 12.26 30.96 -15.23
N ARG A 18 10.99 31.11 -15.60
CA ARG A 18 9.91 31.33 -14.64
C ARG A 18 9.66 30.08 -13.80
N ILE A 19 9.58 28.91 -14.44
CA ILE A 19 9.41 27.62 -13.74
C ILE A 19 10.58 27.38 -12.79
N ASP A 20 11.81 27.64 -13.22
CA ASP A 20 13.00 27.48 -12.38
C ASP A 20 12.97 28.43 -11.16
N ARG A 21 12.57 29.70 -11.35
CA ARG A 21 12.38 30.62 -10.21
C ARG A 21 11.28 30.16 -9.25
N GLU A 22 10.14 29.72 -9.76
CA GLU A 22 9.04 29.20 -8.95
C GLU A 22 9.47 27.93 -8.19
N LYS A 23 10.28 27.06 -8.81
CA LYS A 23 10.87 25.87 -8.18
C LYS A 23 11.85 26.22 -7.06
N HIS A 24 12.69 27.23 -7.25
CA HIS A 24 13.61 27.72 -6.21
C HIS A 24 12.86 28.40 -5.04
N GLN A 25 11.76 29.11 -5.32
CA GLN A 25 10.92 29.69 -4.25
C GLN A 25 10.15 28.63 -3.46
N ALA A 26 9.73 27.53 -4.10
CA ALA A 26 9.09 26.41 -3.42
C ALA A 26 10.05 25.67 -2.47
N THR A 27 11.37 25.69 -2.73
CA THR A 27 12.36 25.13 -1.81
C THR A 27 12.65 26.03 -0.60
N ASP A 28 12.57 27.35 -0.76
CA ASP A 28 12.86 28.29 0.34
C ASP A 28 11.65 28.62 1.23
N THR A 29 10.42 28.45 0.73
CA THR A 29 9.19 28.77 1.47
C THR A 29 8.64 27.57 2.27
N ARG A 30 9.51 26.80 2.96
CA ARG A 30 9.06 25.76 3.90
C ARG A 30 9.13 26.25 5.33
N CYS A 31 7.96 26.61 5.87
CA CYS A 31 7.71 26.89 7.27
C CYS A 31 8.12 25.69 8.17
N PRO A 32 8.67 25.91 9.39
CA PRO A 32 9.20 24.84 10.22
C PRO A 32 8.12 24.28 11.15
N THR A 33 7.58 23.11 10.79
CA THR A 33 6.98 22.03 11.64
C THR A 33 6.12 21.22 10.67
N THR A 34 6.35 19.95 10.38
CA THR A 34 6.84 18.83 11.18
C THR A 34 8.05 18.18 10.51
N GLU A 35 8.99 17.74 11.32
CA GLU A 35 10.13 16.88 10.99
C GLU A 35 9.85 16.00 9.78
N THR A 36 10.27 16.46 8.60
CA THR A 36 10.60 15.54 7.52
C THR A 36 11.97 15.03 7.87
N THR A 37 12.01 14.14 8.86
CA THR A 37 13.12 13.23 9.06
C THR A 37 13.18 12.44 7.77
N ALA A 38 14.11 12.82 6.89
CA ALA A 38 14.53 12.03 5.75
C ALA A 38 15.21 10.76 6.30
N VAL A 39 14.40 9.88 6.88
CA VAL A 39 14.84 8.56 7.32
C VAL A 39 14.85 7.73 6.06
N GLY A 40 16.05 7.44 5.58
CA GLY A 40 16.30 6.41 4.58
C GLY A 40 15.96 5.02 5.11
N TYR A 41 14.69 4.74 5.37
CA TYR A 41 14.23 3.38 5.58
C TYR A 41 14.20 2.68 4.22
N SER A 42 14.80 1.50 4.16
CA SER A 42 14.99 0.73 2.95
C SER A 42 13.65 0.50 2.24
N VAL A 43 13.51 1.07 1.04
CA VAL A 43 12.43 0.78 0.09
C VAL A 43 12.30 -0.74 -0.12
N ARG A 44 13.32 -1.55 0.18
CA ARG A 44 13.34 -3.03 0.13
C ARG A 44 12.08 -3.72 0.68
N GLY A 45 11.50 -3.27 1.79
CA GLY A 45 10.26 -3.87 2.34
C GLY A 45 9.02 -3.62 1.48
N LEU A 46 9.00 -2.52 0.72
CA LEU A 46 7.90 -2.14 -0.17
C LEU A 46 7.88 -2.92 -1.49
N TRP A 47 8.91 -3.69 -1.86
CA TRP A 47 8.94 -4.41 -3.15
C TRP A 47 8.29 -5.80 -3.07
N SER A 48 8.29 -6.44 -1.91
CA SER A 48 7.74 -7.79 -1.78
C SER A 48 6.25 -7.76 -1.49
N CYS A 49 5.42 -8.22 -2.43
CA CYS A 49 3.96 -8.24 -2.31
C CYS A 49 3.45 -9.02 -1.08
N HIS A 50 4.23 -9.97 -0.58
CA HIS A 50 3.84 -10.89 0.49
C HIS A 50 4.36 -10.49 1.89
N THR A 51 5.31 -9.57 1.97
CA THR A 51 5.82 -9.08 3.27
C THR A 51 4.95 -7.92 3.74
N ASP A 52 4.64 -7.87 5.03
CA ASP A 52 3.94 -6.71 5.59
C ASP A 52 4.90 -5.52 5.64
N PRO A 53 4.62 -4.40 4.94
CA PRO A 53 5.50 -3.23 4.96
C PRO A 53 5.43 -2.44 6.27
N GLY A 54 4.53 -2.81 7.19
CA GLY A 54 4.32 -2.11 8.45
C GLY A 54 3.44 -0.87 8.31
N THR A 55 3.61 0.09 9.22
CA THR A 55 2.88 1.36 9.20
C THR A 55 3.41 2.26 8.09
N LEU A 56 2.49 2.80 7.28
CA LEU A 56 2.83 3.66 6.14
C LEU A 56 2.27 5.06 6.36
N THR A 57 3.10 6.06 6.07
CA THR A 57 2.64 7.44 5.86
C THR A 57 1.85 7.54 4.55
N ALA A 58 1.03 8.58 4.40
CA ALA A 58 0.26 8.80 3.17
C ALA A 58 1.16 8.90 1.92
N ALA A 59 2.33 9.53 2.03
CA ALA A 59 3.30 9.63 0.94
C ALA A 59 3.85 8.26 0.52
N GLN A 60 4.29 7.44 1.49
CA GLN A 60 4.75 6.07 1.20
C GLN A 60 3.63 5.20 0.64
N ALA A 61 2.40 5.38 1.13
CA ALA A 61 1.26 4.63 0.64
C ALA A 61 0.92 4.99 -0.81
N HIS A 62 1.05 6.26 -1.21
CA HIS A 62 0.94 6.65 -2.63
C HIS A 62 2.01 5.99 -3.50
N ILE A 63 3.27 6.03 -3.07
CA ILE A 63 4.39 5.39 -3.80
C ILE A 63 4.14 3.88 -3.92
N ALA A 64 3.76 3.23 -2.83
CA ALA A 64 3.43 1.80 -2.84
C ALA A 64 2.29 1.48 -3.82
N MET A 65 1.27 2.33 -3.91
CA MET A 65 0.15 2.15 -4.83
C MET A 65 0.57 2.30 -6.30
N GLN A 66 1.56 3.16 -6.58
CA GLN A 66 2.16 3.35 -7.91
C GLN A 66 3.08 2.19 -8.31
N LEU A 67 3.87 1.67 -7.37
CA LEU A 67 4.76 0.54 -7.63
C LEU A 67 3.99 -0.77 -7.85
N HIS A 68 2.87 -0.95 -7.17
CA HIS A 68 2.08 -2.19 -7.20
C HIS A 68 0.84 -2.10 -8.10
N LEU A 69 0.90 -1.31 -9.19
CA LEU A 69 -0.24 -1.06 -10.09
C LEU A 69 -0.87 -2.34 -10.68
N GLU A 70 -0.06 -3.35 -10.98
CA GLU A 70 -0.51 -4.63 -11.54
C GLU A 70 -1.02 -5.61 -10.46
N CYS A 71 -0.68 -5.37 -9.19
CA CYS A 71 -1.06 -6.26 -8.10
C CYS A 71 -2.50 -6.03 -7.65
N GLY A 72 -3.24 -7.10 -7.38
CA GLY A 72 -4.56 -7.00 -6.73
C GLY A 72 -4.46 -6.57 -5.27
N VAL A 73 -5.42 -5.76 -4.79
CA VAL A 73 -5.52 -5.37 -3.37
C VAL A 73 -5.77 -6.58 -2.45
N SER A 74 -6.37 -7.65 -2.97
CA SER A 74 -6.59 -8.90 -2.23
C SER A 74 -5.35 -9.81 -2.16
N THR A 75 -4.41 -9.66 -3.10
CA THR A 75 -3.24 -10.56 -3.23
C THR A 75 -1.94 -9.93 -2.75
N CYS A 76 -1.84 -8.60 -2.81
CA CYS A 76 -0.66 -7.86 -2.37
C CYS A 76 -0.93 -7.17 -1.02
N ARG A 77 -0.18 -7.60 0.01
CA ARG A 77 -0.26 -7.03 1.36
C ARG A 77 0.18 -5.58 1.39
N VAL A 78 1.21 -5.23 0.62
CA VAL A 78 1.69 -3.86 0.48
C VAL A 78 0.59 -2.95 -0.05
N ARG A 79 -0.11 -3.38 -1.12
CA ARG A 79 -1.19 -2.61 -1.73
C ARG A 79 -2.40 -2.47 -0.80
N TRP A 80 -2.74 -3.54 -0.07
CA TRP A 80 -3.79 -3.49 0.95
C TRP A 80 -3.47 -2.49 2.06
N ARG A 81 -2.26 -2.56 2.65
CA ARG A 81 -1.79 -1.63 3.69
C ARG A 81 -1.79 -0.19 3.21
N ALA A 82 -1.25 0.05 2.02
CA ALA A 82 -1.25 1.37 1.42
C ALA A 82 -2.67 1.93 1.24
N ARG A 83 -3.62 1.11 0.77
CA ARG A 83 -5.03 1.52 0.66
C ARG A 83 -5.59 1.91 2.02
N THR A 84 -5.37 1.08 3.05
CA THR A 84 -5.87 1.37 4.40
C THR A 84 -5.28 2.65 4.98
N ALA A 85 -3.99 2.91 4.76
CA ALA A 85 -3.32 4.13 5.22
C ALA A 85 -3.87 5.38 4.53
N LEU A 86 -4.11 5.32 3.21
CA LEU A 86 -4.69 6.45 2.46
C LEU A 86 -6.13 6.76 2.87
N VAL A 87 -6.92 5.72 3.17
CA VAL A 87 -8.29 5.89 3.69
C VAL A 87 -8.28 6.50 5.09
N ALA A 88 -7.41 5.99 5.97
CA ALA A 88 -7.27 6.54 7.32
C ALA A 88 -6.80 8.01 7.32
N ALA A 89 -5.96 8.38 6.34
CA ALA A 89 -5.51 9.76 6.14
C ALA A 89 -6.55 10.66 5.44
N GLY A 90 -7.72 10.14 5.05
CA GLY A 90 -8.74 10.89 4.32
C GLY A 90 -8.36 11.25 2.88
N SER A 91 -7.23 10.73 2.36
CA SER A 91 -6.74 10.99 1.00
C SER A 91 -7.36 10.05 -0.04
N MET A 92 -8.12 9.04 0.39
CA MET A 92 -8.84 8.11 -0.47
C MET A 92 -10.19 7.76 0.15
N VAL A 93 -11.27 7.89 -0.62
CA VAL A 93 -12.61 7.45 -0.21
C VAL A 93 -12.96 6.17 -0.97
N LEU A 94 -13.40 5.14 -0.25
CA LEU A 94 -13.80 3.88 -0.87
C LEU A 94 -15.29 3.88 -1.18
N ASP A 95 -15.64 3.38 -2.36
CA ASP A 95 -17.03 3.00 -2.66
C ASP A 95 -17.50 1.94 -1.65
N PRO A 96 -18.76 1.98 -1.18
CA PRO A 96 -19.28 0.99 -0.23
C PRO A 96 -19.11 -0.46 -0.69
N ARG A 97 -19.15 -0.73 -2.00
CA ARG A 97 -18.92 -2.07 -2.57
C ARG A 97 -17.47 -2.51 -2.44
N ALA A 98 -16.53 -1.57 -2.40
CA ALA A 98 -15.11 -1.81 -2.22
C ALA A 98 -14.71 -1.96 -0.74
N ALA A 99 -15.60 -1.62 0.21
CA ALA A 99 -15.38 -1.79 1.64
C ALA A 99 -15.52 -3.24 2.11
N ARG A 100 -15.78 -4.21 1.21
CA ARG A 100 -15.83 -5.64 1.56
C ARG A 100 -14.53 -6.05 2.27
N VAL A 101 -14.62 -6.17 3.59
CA VAL A 101 -13.60 -6.74 4.46
C VAL A 101 -13.34 -8.16 3.96
N PRO A 102 -12.08 -8.62 3.88
CA PRO A 102 -11.81 -10.02 3.57
C PRO A 102 -12.59 -10.85 4.58
N ALA A 103 -13.60 -11.60 4.10
CA ALA A 103 -14.38 -12.49 4.93
C ALA A 103 -13.37 -13.37 5.67
N ALA A 104 -13.34 -13.28 7.00
CA ALA A 104 -12.61 -14.23 7.81
C ALA A 104 -12.97 -15.64 7.28
N PRO A 105 -12.00 -16.56 7.18
CA PRO A 105 -12.29 -17.91 6.72
C PRO A 105 -13.28 -18.50 7.70
N HIS A 106 -14.57 -18.44 7.35
CA HIS A 106 -15.59 -19.20 8.05
C HIS A 106 -15.21 -20.64 7.77
N ARG A 107 -14.53 -21.27 8.73
CA ARG A 107 -14.32 -22.71 8.68
C ARG A 107 -15.72 -23.29 8.68
N SER A 108 -16.14 -23.75 7.49
CA SER A 108 -17.41 -24.41 7.31
C SER A 108 -17.55 -25.45 8.41
N LEU A 109 -18.62 -25.36 9.21
CA LEU A 109 -18.92 -26.32 10.27
C LEU A 109 -18.90 -27.75 9.72
N PHE A 110 -19.21 -27.91 8.44
CA PHE A 110 -19.12 -29.17 7.71
C PHE A 110 -17.69 -29.75 7.62
N MET A 111 -16.68 -28.89 7.45
CA MET A 111 -15.26 -29.29 7.45
C MET A 111 -14.80 -29.72 8.84
N LEU A 112 -15.20 -28.99 9.89
CA LEU A 112 -14.93 -29.37 11.28
C LEU A 112 -15.64 -30.68 11.65
N LEU A 113 -16.89 -30.87 11.22
CA LEU A 113 -17.65 -32.10 11.41
C LEU A 113 -16.98 -33.29 10.71
N ARG A 114 -16.49 -33.12 9.47
CA ARG A 114 -15.76 -34.17 8.76
C ARG A 114 -14.50 -34.59 9.51
N ILE A 115 -13.70 -33.65 10.00
CA ILE A 115 -12.50 -33.97 10.79
C ILE A 115 -12.85 -34.77 12.05
N ALA A 116 -13.92 -34.37 12.76
CA ALA A 116 -14.37 -35.06 13.96
C ALA A 116 -14.88 -36.49 13.69
N VAL A 117 -15.67 -36.70 12.62
CA VAL A 117 -16.23 -38.03 12.27
C VAL A 117 -15.13 -39.00 11.82
N PHE A 118 -14.18 -38.54 10.99
CA PHE A 118 -13.08 -39.38 10.53
C PHE A 118 -12.02 -39.60 11.62
N GLY A 119 -11.78 -38.63 12.49
CA GLY A 119 -10.86 -38.76 13.64
C GLY A 119 -11.40 -39.66 14.78
N CYS A 120 -12.72 -39.68 15.01
CA CYS A 120 -13.32 -40.62 15.96
C CYS A 120 -13.30 -42.07 15.44
N SER A 121 -13.48 -42.28 14.14
CA SER A 121 -13.56 -43.63 13.56
C SER A 121 -12.28 -44.45 13.76
N THR A 122 -11.09 -43.81 13.77
CA THR A 122 -9.82 -44.51 13.99
C THR A 122 -9.58 -44.89 15.45
N MET A 123 -10.16 -44.17 16.41
CA MET A 123 -10.05 -44.53 17.84
C MET A 123 -11.01 -45.64 18.26
N PHE A 124 -12.20 -45.73 17.65
CA PHE A 124 -13.22 -46.69 18.10
C PHE A 124 -13.19 -48.05 17.38
N TYR A 125 -12.58 -48.18 16.19
CA TYR A 125 -12.57 -49.44 15.43
C TYR A 125 -11.22 -50.21 15.44
N GLY A 126 -10.18 -49.72 16.12
CA GLY A 126 -8.86 -50.37 16.15
C GLY A 126 -8.64 -51.46 17.23
N GLY A 127 -9.65 -51.80 18.02
CA GLY A 127 -9.47 -52.57 19.27
C GLY A 127 -9.89 -54.05 19.27
N ARG A 128 -10.00 -54.73 18.12
CA ARG A 128 -10.50 -56.13 18.07
C ARG A 128 -9.72 -57.06 17.14
N HIS A 129 -8.40 -57.11 17.24
CA HIS A 129 -7.62 -58.20 16.65
C HIS A 129 -6.46 -58.64 17.56
N ALA A 130 -6.80 -59.26 18.69
CA ALA A 130 -5.87 -60.12 19.42
C ALA A 130 -6.70 -61.11 20.24
N LEU A 131 -6.88 -62.33 19.72
CA LEU A 131 -7.10 -63.59 20.43
C LEU A 131 -7.33 -64.70 19.38
N ARG A 132 -6.24 -65.35 18.98
CA ARG A 132 -6.23 -66.76 18.61
C ARG A 132 -4.84 -67.34 18.74
#